data_AF-A0A359IDT6-F1
#
_entry.id   AF-A0A359IDT6-F1
#
_cell.length_a   1.000
_cell.length_b   1.000
_cell.length_c   1.000
_cell.angle_alpha   90.00
_cell.angle_beta   90.00
_cell.angle_gamma   90.00
#
_symmetry.space_group_name_H-M   'P 1'
#
loop_
_entity.id
_entity.type
_entity.pdbx_description
1 polymer ?
#
loop_
_entity_poly.entity_id
_entity_poly.type
_entity_poly.pdbx_seq_one_letter_code
_entity_poly.pdbx_strand_id
1 'polypeptide(L)'
;MKLKILVLSWILAIASGWLYASTTGKIIGQVRDARTGEPLVGCNIIIEGTYLGAASDMDGNFVILNVPPGEYMIRASMIGYAPQSLQNVSVSVDRTTNLDIEMRVEAVEGEVVTVVADRPMIVRDRTSSASHVSADDIANMPIETVSEVIGTKAGIVDGHFRGGRKGETMYMVDGVPVTDPFTGNQG
;
A
#
# COMPACT_ATOMS: atom_id res chain seq x y z
N MET A 1 -1.31 -69.76 -11.79
CA MET A 1 -2.37 -68.91 -11.20
C MET A 1 -2.01 -68.37 -9.81
N LYS A 2 -1.44 -69.17 -8.89
CA LYS A 2 -1.12 -68.74 -7.51
C LYS A 2 -0.16 -67.53 -7.41
N LEU A 3 0.85 -67.43 -8.28
CA LEU A 3 1.80 -66.31 -8.29
C LEU A 3 1.16 -64.97 -8.70
N LYS A 4 0.24 -64.99 -9.67
CA LYS A 4 -0.49 -63.78 -10.11
C LYS A 4 -1.42 -63.25 -9.02
N ILE A 5 -2.03 -64.15 -8.24
CA ILE A 5 -2.87 -63.81 -7.09
C ILE A 5 -2.03 -63.19 -5.95
N LEU A 6 -0.82 -63.69 -5.73
CA LEU A 6 0.12 -63.18 -4.74
C LEU A 6 0.63 -61.77 -5.09
N VAL A 7 0.93 -61.51 -6.36
CA VAL A 7 1.33 -60.18 -6.85
C VAL A 7 0.16 -59.18 -6.76
N LEU A 8 -1.06 -59.60 -7.08
CA LEU A 8 -2.25 -58.75 -6.98
C LEU A 8 -2.55 -58.36 -5.52
N SER A 9 -2.37 -59.30 -4.59
CA SER A 9 -2.50 -59.05 -3.14
C SER A 9 -1.47 -58.04 -2.63
N TRP A 10 -0.23 -58.13 -3.10
CA TRP A 10 0.84 -57.19 -2.75
C TRP A 10 0.60 -55.78 -3.30
N ILE A 11 0.11 -55.66 -4.53
CA ILE A 11 -0.25 -54.36 -5.12
C ILE A 11 -1.40 -53.70 -4.33
N LEU A 12 -2.39 -54.49 -3.90
CA LEU A 12 -3.51 -53.99 -3.10
C LEU A 12 -3.07 -53.53 -1.70
N ALA A 13 -2.11 -54.22 -1.07
CA ALA A 13 -1.55 -53.84 0.23
C ALA A 13 -0.65 -52.59 0.19
N ILE A 14 -0.01 -52.31 -0.96
CA ILE A 14 0.77 -51.07 -1.14
C ILE A 14 -0.15 -49.89 -1.43
N ALA A 15 -1.25 -50.11 -2.15
CA ALA A 15 -2.25 -49.07 -2.45
C ALA A 15 -3.00 -48.56 -1.20
N SER A 16 -3.16 -49.39 -0.16
CA SER A 16 -3.81 -48.98 1.09
C SER A 16 -2.94 -48.10 2.01
N GLY A 17 -1.62 -48.04 1.78
CA GLY A 17 -0.71 -47.17 2.55
C GLY A 17 -0.83 -45.68 2.22
N TRP A 18 -1.62 -45.31 1.21
CA TRP A 18 -1.79 -43.93 0.72
C TRP A 18 -3.11 -43.28 1.17
N LEU A 19 -3.81 -43.89 2.12
CA LEU A 19 -4.99 -43.29 2.76
C LEU A 19 -4.56 -42.45 3.96
N TYR A 20 -4.11 -41.22 3.69
CA TYR A 20 -4.02 -40.20 4.74
C TYR A 20 -5.44 -39.80 5.14
N ALA A 21 -5.88 -40.17 6.34
CA ALA A 21 -7.10 -39.63 6.91
C ALA A 21 -6.95 -38.11 7.05
N SER A 22 -7.91 -37.35 6.55
CA SER A 22 -7.88 -35.88 6.64
C SER A 22 -8.05 -35.48 8.11
N THR A 23 -6.97 -35.08 8.77
CA THR A 23 -6.96 -34.63 10.18
C THR A 23 -7.34 -33.16 10.29
N THR A 24 -8.33 -32.71 9.53
CA THR A 24 -8.72 -31.30 9.44
C THR A 24 -10.14 -31.08 9.95
N GLY A 25 -10.41 -29.87 10.41
CA GLY A 25 -11.75 -29.40 10.79
C GLY A 25 -12.39 -28.56 9.69
N LYS A 26 -13.62 -28.12 9.94
CA LYS A 26 -14.30 -27.12 9.10
C LYS A 26 -14.88 -25.99 9.93
N ILE A 27 -14.85 -24.80 9.37
CA ILE A 27 -15.53 -23.62 9.92
C ILE A 27 -16.70 -23.31 9.03
N ILE A 28 -17.88 -23.18 9.62
CA ILE A 28 -19.08 -22.65 8.96
C ILE A 28 -19.54 -21.43 9.73
N GLY A 29 -20.34 -20.59 9.09
CA GLY A 29 -20.90 -19.45 9.77
C GLY A 29 -21.76 -18.60 8.86
N GLN A 30 -22.28 -17.52 9.45
CA GLN A 30 -23.06 -16.53 8.75
C GLN A 30 -22.56 -15.12 9.06
N VAL A 31 -22.53 -14.26 8.05
CA VAL A 31 -22.18 -12.85 8.16
C VAL A 31 -23.42 -11.99 7.97
N ARG A 32 -23.68 -11.09 8.91
CA ARG A 32 -24.85 -10.19 8.90
C ARG A 32 -24.47 -8.75 9.23
N ASP A 33 -25.29 -7.83 8.76
CA ASP A 33 -25.22 -6.43 9.17
C ASP A 33 -25.73 -6.28 10.61
N ALA A 34 -24.91 -5.69 11.50
CA ALA A 34 -25.25 -5.53 12.92
C ALA A 34 -26.45 -4.58 13.16
N ARG A 35 -26.79 -3.72 12.20
CA ARG A 35 -27.86 -2.73 12.30
C ARG A 35 -29.14 -3.21 11.63
N THR A 36 -29.05 -3.78 10.42
CA THR A 36 -30.24 -4.22 9.66
C THR A 36 -30.57 -5.69 9.87
N GLY A 37 -29.61 -6.51 10.32
CA GLY A 37 -29.76 -7.97 10.46
C GLY A 37 -29.75 -8.71 9.11
N GLU A 38 -29.56 -7.99 8.01
CA GLU A 38 -29.53 -8.53 6.66
C GLU A 38 -28.26 -9.35 6.42
N PRO A 39 -28.32 -10.43 5.62
CA PRO A 39 -27.16 -11.20 5.26
C PRO A 39 -26.21 -10.39 4.39
N LEU A 40 -24.90 -10.47 4.68
CA LEU A 40 -23.88 -9.79 3.90
C LEU A 40 -23.30 -10.74 2.86
N VAL A 41 -23.51 -10.42 1.59
CA VAL A 41 -23.07 -11.20 0.43
C VAL A 41 -21.69 -10.74 -0.02
N GLY A 42 -20.78 -11.68 -0.27
CA GLY A 42 -19.42 -11.37 -0.75
C GLY A 42 -18.50 -10.75 0.31
N CYS A 43 -18.82 -10.90 1.60
CA CYS A 43 -17.88 -10.63 2.68
C CYS A 43 -16.72 -11.62 2.59
N ASN A 44 -15.49 -11.15 2.77
CA ASN A 44 -14.30 -11.97 2.72
C ASN A 44 -13.89 -12.38 4.15
N ILE A 45 -13.80 -13.68 4.40
CA ILE A 45 -13.45 -14.27 5.69
C ILE A 45 -12.11 -14.99 5.55
N ILE A 46 -11.10 -14.56 6.29
CA ILE A 46 -9.74 -15.12 6.26
C ILE A 46 -9.35 -15.65 7.64
N ILE A 47 -8.70 -16.81 7.67
CA ILE A 47 -8.02 -17.33 8.85
C ILE A 47 -6.60 -16.75 8.89
N GLU A 48 -6.35 -15.86 9.85
CA GLU A 48 -5.07 -15.17 10.00
C GLU A 48 -3.91 -16.15 10.22
N GLY A 49 -2.77 -15.86 9.59
CA GLY A 49 -1.61 -16.76 9.59
C GLY A 49 -1.72 -17.96 8.63
N THR A 50 -2.80 -18.07 7.86
CA THR A 50 -2.98 -19.11 6.84
C THR A 50 -3.42 -18.51 5.51
N TYR A 51 -3.45 -19.33 4.45
CA TYR A 51 -4.02 -18.97 3.15
C TYR A 51 -5.49 -19.43 3.00
N LEU A 52 -6.10 -19.91 4.09
CA LEU A 52 -7.47 -20.42 4.08
C LEU A 52 -8.46 -19.28 4.34
N GLY A 53 -9.50 -19.25 3.53
CA GLY A 53 -10.58 -18.28 3.64
C GLY A 53 -11.76 -18.68 2.77
N ALA A 54 -12.85 -17.93 2.89
CA ALA A 54 -14.05 -18.08 2.08
C ALA A 54 -14.73 -16.73 1.91
N ALA A 55 -15.52 -16.61 0.84
CA ALA A 55 -16.47 -15.51 0.69
C ALA A 55 -17.87 -15.96 1.13
N SER A 56 -18.68 -15.05 1.66
CA SER A 56 -20.07 -15.33 2.00
C SER A 56 -20.97 -15.40 0.75
N ASP A 57 -21.96 -16.29 0.78
CA ASP A 57 -22.95 -16.50 -0.28
C ASP A 57 -24.12 -15.49 -0.22
N MET A 58 -25.15 -15.70 -1.05
CA MET A 58 -26.33 -14.82 -1.13
C MET A 58 -27.14 -14.74 0.18
N ASP A 59 -27.05 -15.78 1.01
CA ASP A 59 -27.70 -15.86 2.32
C ASP A 59 -26.74 -15.46 3.44
N GLY A 60 -25.53 -14.96 3.10
CA GLY A 60 -24.50 -14.54 4.03
C GLY A 60 -23.72 -15.70 4.66
N ASN A 61 -23.94 -16.95 4.24
CA ASN A 61 -23.27 -18.11 4.80
C ASN A 61 -21.89 -18.30 4.19
N PHE A 62 -20.95 -18.86 4.95
CA PHE A 62 -19.63 -19.21 4.47
C PHE A 62 -19.17 -20.56 5.01
N VAL A 63 -18.27 -21.21 4.26
CA VAL A 63 -17.69 -22.51 4.63
C VAL A 63 -16.20 -22.51 4.30
N ILE A 64 -15.37 -22.74 5.31
CA ILE A 64 -13.93 -22.94 5.16
C ILE A 64 -13.61 -24.39 5.49
N LEU A 65 -13.13 -25.12 4.49
CA LEU A 65 -12.79 -26.55 4.58
C LEU A 65 -11.30 -26.76 4.83
N ASN A 66 -10.96 -27.95 5.30
CA ASN A 66 -9.58 -28.42 5.49
C ASN A 66 -8.75 -27.52 6.42
N VAL A 67 -9.37 -27.01 7.50
CA VAL A 67 -8.68 -26.15 8.47
C VAL A 67 -7.89 -27.03 9.45
N PRO A 68 -6.56 -26.90 9.56
CA PRO A 68 -5.80 -27.67 10.53
C PRO A 68 -6.26 -27.36 11.96
N PRO A 69 -6.27 -28.32 12.89
CA PRO A 69 -6.68 -28.09 14.27
C PRO A 69 -5.73 -27.09 14.96
N GLY A 70 -6.31 -26.18 15.75
CA GLY A 70 -5.58 -25.10 16.42
C GLY A 70 -6.50 -23.96 16.83
N GLU A 71 -5.93 -22.95 17.47
CA GLU A 71 -6.62 -21.68 17.76
C GLU A 71 -6.23 -20.64 16.74
N TYR A 72 -7.23 -20.00 16.14
CA TYR A 72 -7.03 -19.00 15.10
C TYR A 72 -7.72 -17.68 15.42
N MET A 73 -7.24 -16.65 14.75
CA MET A 73 -7.94 -15.39 14.60
C MET A 73 -8.62 -15.36 13.23
N ILE A 74 -9.91 -15.08 13.20
CA ILE A 74 -10.70 -14.98 11.97
C ILE A 74 -10.96 -13.52 11.68
N ARG A 75 -10.57 -13.03 10.51
CA ARG A 75 -10.85 -11.67 10.05
C ARG A 75 -11.92 -11.69 8.97
N ALA A 76 -12.99 -10.93 9.19
CA ALA A 76 -14.00 -10.64 8.19
C ALA A 76 -13.83 -9.20 7.68
N SER A 77 -13.81 -9.02 6.36
CA SER A 77 -13.71 -7.71 5.72
C SER A 77 -14.67 -7.58 4.53
N MET A 78 -15.23 -6.38 4.38
CA MET A 78 -16.14 -6.05 3.29
C MET A 78 -16.07 -4.54 3.05
N ILE A 79 -16.16 -4.10 1.81
CA ILE A 79 -16.16 -2.68 1.46
C ILE A 79 -17.41 -2.02 2.07
N GLY A 80 -17.23 -0.88 2.74
CA GLY A 80 -18.31 -0.17 3.44
C GLY A 80 -18.59 -0.67 4.86
N TYR A 81 -17.83 -1.65 5.35
CA TYR A 81 -17.97 -2.20 6.70
C TYR A 81 -16.64 -2.17 7.46
N ALA A 82 -16.73 -1.96 8.77
CA ALA A 82 -15.60 -2.07 9.68
C ALA A 82 -15.08 -3.52 9.68
N PRO A 83 -13.78 -3.77 9.46
CA PRO A 83 -13.23 -5.11 9.57
C PRO A 83 -13.44 -5.65 10.98
N GLN A 84 -13.91 -6.89 11.09
CA GLN A 84 -14.12 -7.58 12.37
C GLN A 84 -13.11 -8.70 12.54
N SER A 85 -12.58 -8.85 13.75
CA SER A 85 -11.62 -9.90 14.09
C SER A 85 -12.10 -10.68 15.31
N LEU A 86 -12.36 -11.97 15.11
CA LEU A 86 -12.72 -12.93 16.16
C LEU A 86 -11.45 -13.65 16.62
N GLN A 87 -11.14 -13.57 17.90
CA GLN A 87 -9.97 -14.20 18.50
C GLN A 87 -10.35 -15.54 19.17
N ASN A 88 -9.35 -16.40 19.39
CA ASN A 88 -9.50 -17.67 20.13
C ASN A 88 -10.53 -18.64 19.50
N VAL A 89 -10.61 -18.68 18.18
CA VAL A 89 -11.46 -19.65 17.47
C VAL A 89 -10.75 -21.00 17.46
N SER A 90 -11.16 -21.88 18.37
CA SER A 90 -10.64 -23.25 18.44
C SER A 90 -11.28 -24.14 17.38
N VAL A 91 -10.43 -24.69 16.50
CA VAL A 91 -10.80 -25.69 15.50
C VAL A 91 -10.27 -27.05 15.94
N SER A 92 -11.14 -28.06 15.93
CA SER A 92 -10.79 -29.44 16.26
C SER A 92 -10.98 -30.35 15.05
N VAL A 93 -10.22 -31.44 15.01
CA VAL A 93 -10.32 -32.47 13.97
C VAL A 93 -11.74 -33.05 13.94
N ASP A 94 -12.27 -33.29 12.73
CA ASP A 94 -13.60 -33.84 12.48
C ASP A 94 -14.77 -33.06 13.11
N ARG A 95 -14.50 -31.84 13.59
CA ARG A 95 -15.51 -30.97 14.18
C ARG A 95 -15.85 -29.80 13.27
N THR A 96 -17.11 -29.41 13.35
CA THR A 96 -17.64 -28.20 12.72
C THR A 96 -17.64 -27.08 13.75
N THR A 97 -16.84 -26.04 13.51
CA THR A 97 -16.90 -24.80 14.29
C THR A 97 -17.90 -23.87 13.63
N ASN A 98 -18.92 -23.42 14.36
CA ASN A 98 -19.90 -22.46 13.85
C ASN A 98 -19.57 -21.05 14.39
N LEU A 99 -19.63 -20.04 13.53
CA LEU A 99 -19.35 -18.64 13.86
C LEU A 99 -20.43 -17.73 13.31
N ASP A 100 -20.99 -16.88 14.16
CA ASP A 100 -21.86 -15.77 13.75
C ASP A 100 -21.05 -14.48 13.77
N ILE A 101 -20.97 -13.79 12.63
CA ILE A 101 -20.18 -12.58 12.45
C ILE A 101 -21.12 -11.41 12.15
N GLU A 102 -21.15 -10.44 13.06
CA GLU A 102 -21.89 -9.20 12.86
C GLU A 102 -20.92 -8.08 12.44
N MET A 103 -21.13 -7.51 11.26
CA MET A 103 -20.32 -6.39 10.77
C MET A 103 -21.07 -5.06 10.94
N ARG A 104 -20.33 -4.03 11.32
CA ARG A 104 -20.87 -2.67 11.44
C ARG A 104 -20.51 -1.88 10.20
N VAL A 105 -21.47 -1.15 9.65
CA VAL A 105 -21.22 -0.21 8.55
C VAL A 105 -20.24 0.85 9.04
N GLU A 106 -19.15 1.02 8.31
CA GLU A 106 -18.18 2.09 8.52
C GLU A 106 -18.04 2.80 7.17
N ALA A 107 -18.42 4.08 7.15
CA ALA A 107 -18.27 4.88 5.95
C ALA A 107 -16.78 4.97 5.65
N VAL A 108 -16.35 4.32 4.57
CA VAL A 108 -14.99 4.44 4.06
C VAL A 108 -14.84 5.88 3.59
N GLU A 109 -14.25 6.75 4.42
CA GLU A 109 -13.62 7.97 3.93
C GLU A 109 -12.46 7.50 3.05
N GLY A 110 -12.72 7.31 1.76
CA GLY A 110 -11.68 6.92 0.82
C GLY A 110 -10.53 7.91 0.89
N GLU A 111 -9.30 7.41 1.01
CA GLU A 111 -8.14 8.26 0.81
C GLU A 111 -8.24 8.90 -0.58
N VAL A 112 -8.30 10.22 -0.60
CA VAL A 112 -8.22 10.99 -1.85
C VAL A 112 -6.85 10.70 -2.46
N VAL A 113 -6.79 9.82 -3.45
CA VAL A 113 -5.58 9.62 -4.26
C VAL A 113 -5.39 10.89 -5.08
N THR A 114 -4.70 11.86 -4.49
CA THR A 114 -4.29 13.07 -5.21
C THR A 114 -3.16 12.68 -6.13
N VAL A 115 -3.44 12.53 -7.42
CA VAL A 115 -2.40 12.33 -8.45
C VAL A 115 -1.61 13.64 -8.55
N VAL A 116 -0.58 13.78 -7.72
CA VAL A 116 0.42 14.84 -7.89
C VAL A 116 1.31 14.40 -9.04
N ALA A 117 1.01 14.90 -10.23
CA ALA A 117 1.92 14.81 -11.36
C ALA A 117 3.15 15.67 -11.07
N ASP A 118 4.16 15.09 -10.44
CA ASP A 118 5.46 15.73 -10.32
C ASP A 118 6.05 15.83 -11.74
N ARG A 119 6.03 17.03 -12.33
CA ARG A 119 6.73 17.30 -13.58
C ARG A 119 8.21 17.39 -13.23
N PRO A 120 9.07 16.42 -13.60
CA PRO A 120 10.49 16.59 -13.39
C PRO A 120 10.95 17.82 -14.16
N MET A 121 11.28 18.90 -13.46
CA MET A 121 11.87 20.10 -14.04
C MET A 121 13.35 19.84 -14.31
N ILE A 122 13.64 18.90 -15.21
CA ILE A 122 14.97 18.76 -15.79
C ILE A 122 14.79 18.80 -17.30
N VAL A 123 14.70 20.03 -17.82
CA VAL A 123 14.87 20.28 -19.25
C VAL A 123 16.34 19.98 -19.58
N ARG A 124 16.63 18.75 -19.98
CA ARG A 124 17.94 18.29 -20.47
C ARG A 124 18.29 18.80 -21.88
N ASP A 125 17.54 19.76 -22.42
CA ASP A 125 17.76 20.37 -23.74
C ASP A 125 18.33 21.80 -23.68
N ARG A 126 18.86 22.24 -22.53
CA ARG A 126 19.51 23.56 -22.42
C ARG A 126 21.03 23.48 -22.60
N THR A 127 21.52 24.12 -23.66
CA THR A 127 22.95 24.39 -23.89
C THR A 127 23.49 25.54 -23.02
N SER A 128 22.61 26.25 -22.30
CA SER A 128 22.97 27.30 -21.35
C SER A 128 22.87 26.81 -19.91
N SER A 129 23.88 27.11 -19.09
CA SER A 129 23.83 26.84 -17.65
C SER A 129 22.76 27.71 -16.98
N ALA A 130 21.89 27.10 -16.19
CA ALA A 130 21.05 27.82 -15.23
C ALA A 130 21.10 27.15 -13.87
N SER A 131 20.91 27.96 -12.85
CA SER A 131 20.63 27.51 -11.50
C SER A 131 19.26 28.03 -11.10
N HIS A 132 18.48 27.18 -10.44
CA HIS A 132 17.19 27.53 -9.89
C HIS A 132 17.26 27.38 -8.37
N VAL A 133 16.55 28.25 -7.66
CA VAL A 133 16.39 28.20 -6.20
C VAL A 133 14.90 28.35 -5.93
N SER A 134 14.32 27.38 -5.23
CA SER A 134 12.91 27.44 -4.84
C SER A 134 12.72 28.26 -3.56
N ALA A 135 11.48 28.64 -3.28
CA ALA A 135 11.15 29.33 -2.02
C ALA A 135 11.48 28.47 -0.79
N ASP A 136 11.25 27.16 -0.88
CA ASP A 136 11.56 26.20 0.20
C ASP A 136 13.07 26.09 0.42
N ASP A 137 13.88 26.14 -0.65
CA ASP A 137 15.34 26.15 -0.53
C ASP A 137 15.84 27.39 0.21
N ILE A 138 15.26 28.56 -0.09
CA ILE A 138 15.60 29.84 0.58
C ILE A 138 15.21 29.79 2.06
N ALA A 139 14.01 29.27 2.37
CA ALA A 139 13.50 29.19 3.75
C ALA A 139 14.34 28.25 4.64
N ASN A 140 14.98 27.24 4.06
CA ASN A 140 15.83 26.29 4.78
C ASN A 140 17.30 26.71 4.90
N MET A 141 17.70 27.83 4.26
CA MET A 141 19.04 28.37 4.37
C MET A 141 19.10 29.50 5.43
N PRO A 142 20.16 29.57 6.25
CA PRO A 142 20.34 30.63 7.24
C PRO A 142 20.86 31.91 6.57
N ILE A 143 20.01 32.56 5.79
CA ILE A 143 20.32 33.75 4.99
C ILE A 143 19.26 34.82 5.18
N GLU A 144 19.68 36.07 5.16
CA GLU A 144 18.80 37.21 5.40
C GLU A 144 18.52 38.01 4.12
N THR A 145 19.35 37.84 3.08
CA THR A 145 19.25 38.60 1.84
C THR A 145 19.30 37.72 0.59
N VAL A 146 18.68 38.21 -0.49
CA VAL A 146 18.69 37.53 -1.80
C VAL A 146 20.12 37.42 -2.35
N SER A 147 20.99 38.39 -2.05
CA SER A 147 22.39 38.39 -2.48
C SER A 147 23.18 37.20 -1.91
N GLU A 148 22.88 36.78 -0.68
CA GLU A 148 23.49 35.60 -0.06
C GLU A 148 23.04 34.30 -0.74
N VAL A 149 21.76 34.20 -1.12
CA VAL A 149 21.25 33.08 -1.94
C VAL A 149 22.09 32.93 -3.20
N ILE A 150 22.34 34.04 -3.88
CA ILE A 150 23.08 34.07 -5.14
C ILE A 150 24.53 33.62 -4.92
N GLY A 151 25.15 34.04 -3.80
CA GLY A 151 26.51 33.62 -3.42
C GLY A 151 26.67 32.13 -3.13
N THR A 152 25.58 31.40 -2.82
CA THR A 152 25.66 29.94 -2.61
C THR A 152 25.91 29.14 -3.90
N LYS A 153 25.71 29.75 -5.08
CA LYS A 153 25.82 29.03 -6.35
C LYS A 153 27.24 29.06 -6.89
N ALA A 154 27.69 27.90 -7.38
CA ALA A 154 29.02 27.73 -7.95
C ALA A 154 29.26 28.68 -9.14
N GLY A 155 30.39 29.39 -9.10
CA GLY A 155 30.78 30.35 -10.14
C GLY A 155 30.30 31.77 -9.91
N ILE A 156 29.77 32.08 -8.72
CA ILE A 156 29.42 33.44 -8.29
C ILE A 156 30.24 33.79 -7.05
N VAL A 157 30.93 34.93 -7.08
CA VAL A 157 31.70 35.47 -5.93
C VAL A 157 31.45 36.97 -5.85
N ASP A 158 30.99 37.48 -4.71
CA ASP A 158 30.69 38.90 -4.49
C ASP A 158 29.87 39.55 -5.62
N GLY A 159 28.84 38.85 -6.10
CA GLY A 159 27.98 39.32 -7.20
C GLY A 159 28.64 39.29 -8.59
N HIS A 160 29.84 38.74 -8.72
CA HIS A 160 30.51 38.51 -10.01
C HIS A 160 30.18 37.12 -10.51
N PHE A 161 29.50 37.06 -11.65
CA PHE A 161 29.13 35.81 -12.31
C PHE A 161 30.24 35.43 -13.28
N ARG A 162 30.93 34.32 -13.01
CA ARG A 162 32.02 33.79 -13.86
C ARG A 162 33.09 34.84 -14.23
N GLY A 163 33.41 35.73 -13.29
CA GLY A 163 34.43 36.78 -13.49
C GLY A 163 33.96 38.04 -14.20
N GLY A 164 32.65 38.20 -14.46
CA GLY A 164 32.07 39.42 -15.03
C GLY A 164 32.14 40.61 -14.07
N ARG A 165 32.33 41.81 -14.61
CA ARG A 165 32.50 43.06 -13.85
C ARG A 165 31.15 43.71 -13.49
N LYS A 166 31.19 44.73 -12.62
CA LYS A 166 30.03 45.58 -12.31
C LYS A 166 29.41 46.13 -13.59
N GLY A 167 28.10 45.93 -13.78
CA GLY A 167 27.35 46.32 -14.99
C GLY A 167 27.24 45.25 -16.09
N GLU A 168 27.96 44.13 -15.98
CA GLU A 168 27.84 43.00 -16.93
C GLU A 168 26.79 41.96 -16.52
N THR A 169 26.14 42.18 -15.36
CA THR A 169 25.07 41.34 -14.83
C THR A 169 23.75 42.11 -14.85
N MET A 170 22.71 41.50 -15.42
CA MET A 170 21.36 42.05 -15.47
C MET A 170 20.51 41.39 -14.40
N TYR A 171 19.92 42.20 -13.52
CA TYR A 171 18.95 41.74 -12.52
C TYR A 171 17.55 42.05 -13.03
N MET A 172 16.66 41.06 -12.96
CA MET A 172 15.27 41.18 -13.36
C MET A 172 14.36 40.75 -12.21
N VAL A 173 13.30 41.50 -11.99
CA VAL A 173 12.20 41.13 -11.09
C VAL A 173 10.94 41.01 -11.95
N ASP A 174 10.27 39.87 -11.90
CA ASP A 174 9.08 39.56 -12.72
C ASP A 174 9.27 39.81 -14.23
N GLY A 175 10.50 39.63 -14.73
CA GLY A 175 10.86 39.82 -16.13
C GLY A 175 11.20 41.27 -16.52
N VAL A 176 11.20 42.21 -15.57
CA VAL A 176 11.57 43.61 -15.79
C VAL A 176 12.97 43.89 -15.24
N PRO A 177 13.89 44.50 -16.00
CA PRO A 177 15.20 44.88 -15.48
C PRO A 177 15.12 45.93 -14.39
N VAL A 178 15.85 45.71 -13.30
CA VAL A 178 15.98 46.65 -12.17
C VAL A 178 17.37 47.30 -12.08
N THR A 179 18.26 46.98 -13.02
CA THR A 179 19.60 47.58 -13.13
C THR A 179 19.56 48.91 -13.87
N ASP A 180 20.22 49.93 -13.32
CA ASP A 180 20.43 51.20 -14.01
C ASP A 180 21.30 50.98 -15.27
N PRO A 181 20.81 51.31 -16.48
CA PRO A 181 21.54 51.10 -17.73
C PRO A 181 22.78 51.99 -17.91
N PHE A 182 22.93 53.07 -17.13
CA PHE A 182 24.07 53.99 -17.21
C PHE A 182 25.16 53.72 -16.17
N THR A 183 24.76 53.33 -14.95
CA THR A 183 25.70 53.12 -13.83
C THR A 183 25.93 51.66 -13.48
N GLY A 184 25.09 50.74 -13.95
CA GLY A 184 25.15 49.31 -13.63
C GLY A 184 24.89 49.01 -12.16
N ASN A 185 24.40 49.99 -11.40
CA ASN A 185 24.11 49.87 -9.98
C ASN A 185 22.72 49.28 -9.76
N GLN A 186 22.57 48.52 -8.68
CA GLN A 186 21.28 48.06 -8.19
C GLN A 186 20.62 49.25 -7.46
N GLY A 187 19.38 49.56 -7.81
CA GLY A 187 18.57 50.56 -7.10
C GLY A 187 18.17 50.09 -5.71
#